data_AF-A0A147B938-F1
#
_entry.id   AF-A0A147B938-F1
#
_cell.length_a   1.000
_cell.length_b   1.000
_cell.length_c   1.000
_cell.angle_alpha   90.00
_cell.angle_beta   90.00
_cell.angle_gamma   90.00
#
_symmetry.space_group_name_H-M   'P 1'
#
loop_
_entity.id
_entity.type
_entity.pdbx_description
1 polymer ?
#
loop_
_entity_poly.entity_id
_entity_poly.type
_entity_poly.pdbx_seq_one_letter_code
_entity_poly.pdbx_strand_id
1 'polypeptide(L)'
;GPIPNGTDWIDTVRPVIETRIKQYNEGEIHFNLMALITDRKLLYQKQLDQLNNQLAGGAMETDDIQSEISKLHMLIAAEENKKARYKAENIRRKHNYLPLIMEILKILSEENKLVPLVEKAKQKALEKRKQVEKSKQPA
;
A
#
# COMPACT_ATOMS: atom_id res chain seq x y z
N GLY A 1 -22.75 17.06 -7.02
CA GLY A 1 -24.20 17.29 -7.12
C GLY A 1 -24.81 17.30 -5.74
N PRO A 2 -26.08 17.72 -5.58
CA PRO A 2 -26.79 17.58 -4.31
C PRO A 2 -26.92 16.09 -3.95
N ILE A 3 -26.79 15.78 -2.66
CA ILE A 3 -26.94 14.41 -2.14
C ILE A 3 -28.41 14.25 -1.72
N PRO A 4 -29.15 13.25 -2.23
CA PRO A 4 -30.52 12.98 -1.80
C PRO A 4 -30.62 12.72 -0.29
N ASN A 5 -31.71 13.17 0.32
CA ASN A 5 -31.94 12.97 1.76
C ASN A 5 -32.07 11.46 2.06
N GLY A 6 -31.23 10.96 2.97
CA GLY A 6 -31.24 9.55 3.39
C GLY A 6 -30.28 8.62 2.63
N THR A 7 -29.52 9.12 1.65
CA THR A 7 -28.49 8.33 0.94
C THR A 7 -27.08 8.65 1.43
N ASP A 8 -26.20 7.64 1.45
CA ASP A 8 -24.77 7.85 1.68
C ASP A 8 -24.16 8.57 0.46
N TRP A 9 -23.31 9.56 0.73
CA TRP A 9 -22.63 10.32 -0.31
C TRP A 9 -21.70 9.44 -1.15
N ILE A 10 -21.19 8.33 -0.58
CA ILE A 10 -20.35 7.36 -1.27
C ILE A 10 -21.10 6.71 -2.44
N ASP A 11 -22.38 6.37 -2.23
CA ASP A 11 -23.23 5.77 -3.26
C ASP A 11 -23.52 6.75 -4.41
N THR A 12 -23.51 8.05 -4.11
CA THR A 12 -23.64 9.10 -5.12
C THR A 12 -22.33 9.31 -5.90
N VAL A 13 -21.17 9.20 -5.25
CA VAL A 13 -19.85 9.48 -5.86
C VAL A 13 -19.31 8.30 -6.66
N ARG A 14 -19.58 7.05 -6.24
CA ARG A 14 -19.13 5.83 -6.93
C ARG A 14 -19.42 5.83 -8.43
N PRO A 15 -20.68 6.02 -8.91
CA PRO A 15 -20.97 5.98 -10.35
C PRO A 15 -20.30 7.13 -11.11
N VAL A 16 -20.05 8.27 -10.46
CA VAL A 16 -19.34 9.41 -11.07
C VAL A 16 -17.88 9.06 -11.32
N ILE A 17 -17.20 8.45 -10.34
CA ILE A 17 -15.80 8.00 -10.48
C ILE A 17 -15.70 6.91 -11.55
N GLU A 18 -16.60 5.92 -11.53
CA GLU A 18 -16.62 4.84 -12.53
C GLU A 18 -16.83 5.38 -13.96
N THR A 19 -17.76 6.32 -14.13
CA THR A 19 -17.98 6.98 -15.43
C THR A 19 -16.73 7.70 -15.89
N ARG A 20 -16.00 8.37 -14.99
CA ARG A 20 -14.74 9.05 -15.31
C ARG A 20 -13.65 8.06 -15.72
N ILE A 21 -13.54 6.91 -15.05
CA ILE A 21 -12.57 5.86 -15.39
C ILE A 21 -12.88 5.24 -16.77
N LYS A 22 -14.16 5.03 -17.10
CA LYS A 22 -14.59 4.49 -18.41
C LYS A 22 -14.29 5.41 -19.60
N GLN A 23 -13.92 6.67 -19.37
CA GLN A 23 -13.51 7.60 -20.45
C GLN A 23 -12.09 7.33 -20.96
N TYR A 24 -11.30 6.54 -20.23
CA TYR A 24 -9.94 6.18 -20.61
C TYR A 24 -9.92 4.88 -21.43
N ASN A 25 -8.83 4.66 -22.16
CA ASN A 25 -8.70 3.49 -23.04
C ASN A 25 -8.80 2.18 -22.25
N GLU A 26 -9.40 1.15 -22.87
CA GLU A 26 -9.41 -0.20 -22.29
C GLU A 26 -7.97 -0.67 -22.02
N GLY A 27 -7.67 -0.92 -20.75
CA GLY A 27 -6.33 -1.31 -20.28
C GLY A 27 -5.49 -0.18 -19.66
N GLU A 28 -5.98 1.06 -19.65
CA GLU A 28 -5.34 2.12 -18.86
C GLU A 28 -5.62 1.92 -17.36
N ILE A 29 -4.56 1.83 -16.56
CA ILE A 29 -4.64 1.57 -15.10
C ILE A 29 -3.96 2.67 -14.26
N HIS A 30 -3.54 3.76 -14.89
CA HIS A 30 -2.79 4.84 -14.25
C HIS A 30 -3.70 5.80 -13.47
N PHE A 31 -4.42 5.25 -12.50
CA PHE A 31 -5.28 6.03 -11.61
C PHE A 31 -4.82 5.85 -10.16
N ASN A 32 -4.92 6.92 -9.38
CA ASN A 32 -4.74 6.87 -7.94
C ASN A 32 -5.99 7.47 -7.29
N LEU A 33 -6.59 6.71 -6.38
CA LEU A 33 -7.73 7.14 -5.59
C LEU A 33 -7.33 7.06 -4.11
N MET A 34 -7.31 8.21 -3.44
CA MET A 34 -7.10 8.32 -2.01
C MET A 34 -8.32 8.97 -1.35
N ALA A 35 -8.67 8.51 -0.16
CA ALA A 35 -9.73 9.10 0.65
C ALA A 35 -9.13 9.75 1.90
N LEU A 36 -9.55 10.98 2.19
CA LEU A 36 -9.32 11.60 3.49
C LEU A 36 -10.32 11.03 4.48
N ILE A 37 -9.80 10.39 5.52
CA ILE A 37 -10.59 9.74 6.56
C ILE A 37 -10.11 10.21 7.94
N THR A 38 -10.93 9.98 8.96
CA THR A 38 -10.54 10.16 10.35
C THR A 38 -9.43 9.19 10.75
N ASP A 39 -8.63 9.54 11.76
CA ASP A 39 -7.59 8.62 12.26
C ASP A 39 -8.25 7.38 12.87
N ARG A 40 -8.13 6.25 12.15
CA ARG A 40 -8.68 4.96 12.56
C ARG A 40 -8.11 4.48 13.89
N LYS A 41 -6.82 4.71 14.14
CA LYS A 41 -6.20 4.33 15.41
C LYS A 41 -6.87 5.06 16.57
N LEU A 42 -7.11 6.36 16.41
CA LEU A 42 -7.79 7.17 17.44
C LEU A 42 -9.22 6.69 17.67
N LEU A 43 -9.93 6.30 16.61
CA LEU A 43 -11.28 5.75 16.72
C LEU A 43 -11.31 4.44 17.50
N TYR A 44 -10.43 3.49 17.17
CA TYR A 44 -10.35 2.21 17.88
C TYR A 44 -9.89 2.38 19.33
N GLN A 45 -8.97 3.30 19.59
CA GLN A 45 -8.53 3.62 20.96
C GLN A 45 -9.69 4.14 21.81
N LYS A 46 -10.49 5.06 21.27
CA LYS A 46 -11.68 5.57 21.98
C LYS A 46 -12.70 4.47 22.28
N GLN A 47 -12.91 3.54 21.34
CA GLN A 47 -13.81 2.39 21.55
C GLN A 47 -13.26 1.45 22.63
N LEU A 48 -11.95 1.20 22.63
CA LEU A 48 -11.29 0.39 23.64
C LEU A 48 -11.41 1.03 25.04
N ASP A 49 -11.15 2.33 25.15
CA ASP A 49 -11.25 3.07 26.41
C ASP A 49 -12.70 3.07 26.93
N GLN A 50 -13.70 3.17 26.03
CA GLN A 50 -15.12 3.06 26.40
C GLN A 50 -15.47 1.69 26.97
N LEU A 51 -15.03 0.60 26.34
CA LEU A 51 -15.28 -0.76 26.83
C LEU A 51 -14.59 -1.02 28.17
N ASN A 52 -13.34 -0.56 28.33
CA ASN A 52 -12.62 -0.68 29.60
C ASN A 52 -13.30 0.11 30.72
N ASN A 53 -13.81 1.31 30.44
CA ASN A 53 -14.56 2.09 31.42
C ASN A 53 -15.90 1.45 31.80
N GLN A 54 -16.57 0.78 30.86
CA GLN A 54 -17.80 0.03 31.15
C GLN A 54 -17.53 -1.15 32.10
N LEU A 55 -16.47 -1.91 31.85
CA LEU A 55 -16.03 -3.00 32.74
C LEU A 55 -15.64 -2.47 34.13
N ALA A 56 -14.89 -1.37 34.20
CA ALA A 56 -14.52 -0.73 35.46
C ALA A 56 -15.72 -0.17 36.23
N GLY A 57 -16.79 0.24 35.52
CA GLY A 57 -18.05 0.74 36.09
C GLY A 57 -18.99 -0.34 36.62
N GLY A 58 -18.56 -1.62 36.66
CA GLY A 58 -19.34 -2.73 37.20
C GLY A 58 -20.19 -3.47 36.17
N ALA A 59 -19.97 -3.25 34.86
CA ALA A 59 -20.54 -4.12 33.84
C ALA A 59 -19.96 -5.53 33.98
N MET A 60 -20.80 -6.55 33.79
CA MET A 60 -20.38 -7.94 33.83
C MET A 60 -19.43 -8.20 32.65
N GLU A 61 -18.26 -8.75 32.94
CA GLU A 61 -17.34 -9.22 31.91
C GLU A 61 -18.00 -10.39 31.17
N THR A 62 -18.29 -10.19 29.89
CA THR A 62 -18.88 -11.21 29.01
C THR A 62 -17.85 -11.60 27.96
N ASP A 63 -17.91 -12.84 27.49
CA ASP A 63 -17.03 -13.34 26.42
C ASP A 63 -17.10 -12.45 25.16
N ASP A 64 -18.27 -11.87 24.88
CA ASP A 64 -18.49 -10.94 23.77
C ASP A 64 -17.64 -9.66 23.90
N ILE A 65 -17.65 -9.03 25.09
CA ILE A 65 -16.85 -7.83 25.37
C ILE A 65 -15.36 -8.13 25.26
N GLN A 66 -14.93 -9.28 25.80
CA GLN A 66 -13.53 -9.68 25.73
C GLN A 66 -13.06 -9.97 24.29
N SER A 67 -13.95 -10.53 23.46
CA SER A 67 -13.68 -10.73 22.03
C SER A 67 -13.52 -9.40 21.28
N GLU A 68 -14.36 -8.40 21.57
CA GLU A 68 -14.31 -7.10 20.90
C GLU A 68 -13.08 -6.29 21.34
N ILE A 69 -12.70 -6.37 22.62
CA ILE A 69 -11.43 -5.79 23.11
C ILE A 69 -10.23 -6.41 22.39
N SER A 70 -10.20 -7.73 22.25
CA SER A 70 -9.13 -8.44 21.54
C SER A 70 -9.04 -8.02 20.08
N LYS A 71 -10.18 -7.90 19.40
CA LYS A 71 -10.28 -7.42 18.03
C LYS A 71 -9.82 -5.97 17.88
N LEU A 72 -10.20 -5.08 18.80
CA LEU A 72 -9.76 -3.68 18.79
C LEU A 72 -8.23 -3.57 18.97
N HIS A 73 -7.64 -4.36 19.87
CA HIS A 73 -6.19 -4.45 20.00
C HIS A 73 -5.51 -4.89 18.69
N MET A 74 -6.05 -5.92 18.03
CA MET A 74 -5.55 -6.36 16.72
C MET A 74 -5.62 -5.25 15.66
N LEU A 75 -6.74 -4.52 15.60
CA LEU A 75 -6.93 -3.41 14.64
C LEU A 75 -5.96 -2.26 14.90
N ILE A 76 -5.72 -1.91 16.17
CA ILE A 76 -4.73 -0.89 16.55
C ILE A 76 -3.33 -1.32 16.12
N ALA A 77 -2.94 -2.57 16.42
CA ALA A 77 -1.63 -3.10 16.02
C ALA A 77 -1.45 -3.10 14.49
N ALA A 78 -2.52 -3.39 13.73
CA ALA A 78 -2.48 -3.32 12.27
C ALA A 78 -2.23 -1.89 11.75
N GLU A 79 -2.89 -0.89 12.32
CA GLU A 79 -2.68 0.53 11.95
C GLU A 79 -1.27 1.03 12.34
N GLU A 80 -0.73 0.59 13.48
CA GLU A 80 0.65 0.89 13.87
C GLU A 80 1.67 0.30 12.90
N ASN A 81 1.49 -0.98 12.54
CA ASN A 81 2.33 -1.65 11.55
C ASN A 81 2.29 -0.94 10.20
N LYS A 82 1.11 -0.47 9.78
CA LYS A 82 0.95 0.33 8.55
C LYS A 82 1.72 1.64 8.64
N LYS A 83 1.60 2.39 9.74
CA LYS A 83 2.37 3.64 9.96
C LYS A 83 3.89 3.38 9.97
N ALA A 84 4.34 2.29 10.59
CA ALA A 84 5.75 1.91 10.59
C ALA A 84 6.29 1.60 9.18
N ARG A 85 5.51 0.85 8.38
CA ARG A 85 5.84 0.57 6.97
C ARG A 85 5.94 1.86 6.15
N TYR A 86 5.00 2.79 6.31
CA TYR A 86 5.03 4.08 5.62
C TYR A 86 6.25 4.93 6.00
N LYS A 87 6.63 4.93 7.27
CA LYS A 87 7.85 5.61 7.71
C LYS A 87 9.09 5.02 7.04
N ALA A 88 9.24 3.69 7.08
CA ALA A 88 10.36 3.00 6.44
C ALA A 88 10.41 3.25 4.93
N GLU A 89 9.26 3.23 4.26
CA GLU A 89 9.16 3.50 2.84
C GLU A 89 9.50 4.95 2.49
N ASN A 90 9.03 5.91 3.28
CA ASN A 90 9.37 7.32 3.10
C ASN A 90 10.88 7.57 3.29
N ILE A 91 11.52 6.88 4.25
CA ILE A 91 12.98 6.92 4.39
C ILE A 91 13.65 6.41 3.11
N ARG A 92 13.21 5.25 2.58
CA ARG A 92 13.73 4.71 1.32
C ARG A 92 13.53 5.68 0.16
N ARG A 93 12.34 6.26 -0.01
CA ARG A 93 12.03 7.21 -1.10
C ARG A 93 12.87 8.48 -1.06
N LYS A 94 13.25 8.94 0.14
CA LYS A 94 14.07 10.15 0.33
C LYS A 94 15.57 9.88 0.38
N HIS A 95 16.00 8.62 0.44
CA HIS A 95 17.41 8.27 0.57
C HIS A 95 18.17 8.48 -0.74
N ASN A 96 19.35 9.11 -0.66
CA ASN A 96 20.24 9.23 -1.80
C ASN A 96 21.04 7.94 -1.99
N TYR A 97 20.66 7.13 -2.98
CA TYR A 97 21.33 5.86 -3.28
C TYR A 97 22.61 6.00 -4.13
N LEU A 98 22.94 7.19 -4.64
CA LEU A 98 24.11 7.37 -5.51
C LEU A 98 25.43 6.93 -4.84
N PRO A 99 25.73 7.30 -3.58
CA PRO A 99 26.95 6.85 -2.92
C PRO A 99 27.01 5.32 -2.78
N LEU A 100 25.88 4.69 -2.42
CA LEU A 100 25.80 3.23 -2.30
C LEU A 100 26.05 2.55 -3.65
N ILE A 101 25.44 3.05 -4.73
CA ILE A 101 25.60 2.50 -6.08
C ILE A 101 27.07 2.60 -6.51
N MET A 102 27.70 3.76 -6.31
CA MET A 102 29.11 3.96 -6.66
C MET A 102 30.02 3.00 -5.89
N GLU A 103 29.77 2.79 -4.61
CA GLU A 103 30.58 1.90 -3.79
C GLU A 103 30.42 0.43 -4.20
N ILE A 104 29.18 0.00 -4.48
CA ILE A 104 28.92 -1.34 -5.04
C ILE A 104 29.68 -1.54 -6.35
N LEU A 105 29.68 -0.55 -7.26
CA LEU A 105 30.39 -0.64 -8.54
C LEU A 105 31.90 -0.73 -8.36
N LYS A 106 32.48 0.02 -7.42
CA LYS A 106 33.91 -0.05 -7.09
C LYS A 106 34.29 -1.44 -6.59
N ILE A 107 33.59 -1.96 -5.57
CA ILE A 107 33.86 -3.29 -5.00
C ILE A 107 33.75 -4.37 -6.08
N LEU A 108 32.71 -4.33 -6.92
CA LEU A 108 32.55 -5.29 -8.01
C LEU A 108 33.67 -5.21 -9.07
N SER A 109 34.23 -4.01 -9.27
CA SER A 109 35.37 -3.83 -10.18
C SER A 109 36.66 -4.38 -9.58
N GLU A 110 36.90 -4.15 -8.28
CA GLU A 110 38.05 -4.69 -7.55
C GLU A 110 38.03 -6.21 -7.51
N GLU A 111 36.85 -6.81 -7.32
CA GLU A 111 36.66 -8.26 -7.35
C GLU A 111 36.63 -8.86 -8.77
N ASN A 112 36.80 -8.05 -9.82
CA ASN A 112 36.70 -8.44 -11.24
C ASN A 112 35.36 -9.11 -11.64
N LYS A 113 34.29 -8.90 -10.87
CA LYS A 113 32.95 -9.47 -11.12
C LYS A 113 32.05 -8.58 -11.97
N LEU A 114 32.40 -7.31 -12.13
CA LEU A 114 31.54 -6.34 -12.81
C LEU A 114 31.29 -6.67 -14.28
N VAL A 115 32.36 -6.90 -15.05
CA VAL A 115 32.29 -7.21 -16.49
C VAL A 115 31.42 -8.45 -16.79
N PRO A 116 31.64 -9.62 -16.17
CA PRO A 116 30.82 -10.80 -16.46
C PRO A 116 29.34 -10.62 -16.08
N LEU A 117 29.04 -9.86 -15.02
CA LEU A 117 27.67 -9.53 -14.66
C LEU A 117 26.98 -8.64 -15.70
N VAL A 118 27.70 -7.65 -16.24
CA VAL A 118 27.19 -6.77 -17.31
C VAL A 118 26.91 -7.56 -18.59
N GLU A 119 27.80 -8.46 -18.98
CA GLU A 119 27.60 -9.31 -20.17
C GLU A 119 26.38 -10.23 -20.01
N LYS A 120 26.26 -10.89 -18.85
CA LYS A 120 25.10 -11.72 -18.52
C LYS A 120 23.79 -10.92 -18.55
N ALA A 121 23.81 -9.68 -18.05
CA ALA A 121 22.66 -8.79 -18.10
C ALA A 121 22.30 -8.37 -19.54
N LYS A 122 23.30 -8.06 -20.37
CA LYS A 122 23.10 -7.75 -21.81
C LYS A 122 22.46 -8.91 -22.56
N GLN A 123 22.95 -10.13 -22.35
CA GLN A 123 22.37 -11.34 -22.97
C GLN A 123 20.90 -11.52 -22.60
N LYS A 124 20.56 -11.45 -21.30
CA LYS A 124 19.18 -11.55 -20.82
C LYS A 124 18.27 -10.46 -21.40
N ALA A 125 18.77 -9.22 -21.52
CA ALA A 125 18.01 -8.13 -22.11
C ALA A 125 17.70 -8.38 -23.59
N LEU A 126 18.65 -8.95 -24.33
CA LEU A 126 18.48 -9.32 -25.74
C LEU A 126 17.46 -10.46 -25.91
N GLU A 127 17.55 -11.49 -25.06
CA GLU A 127 16.59 -12.60 -25.04
C GLU A 127 15.16 -12.11 -24.78
N LYS A 128 14.99 -11.24 -23.78
CA LYS A 128 13.68 -10.66 -23.44
C LYS A 128 13.11 -9.81 -24.59
N ARG A 129 13.94 -9.02 -25.27
CA ARG A 129 13.52 -8.26 -26.46
C ARG A 129 13.05 -9.19 -27.59
N LYS A 130 13.81 -10.24 -27.90
CA LYS A 130 13.43 -11.25 -28.91
C LYS A 130 12.12 -11.97 -28.57
N GLN A 131 11.87 -12.26 -27.29
CA GLN A 131 10.60 -12.86 -26.84
C GLN A 131 9.41 -11.91 -27.05
N VAL A 132 9.57 -10.63 -26.72
CA VAL A 132 8.53 -9.61 -26.90
C VAL A 132 8.25 -9.35 -28.40
N GLU A 133 9.26 -9.42 -29.26
CA GLU A 133 9.07 -9.31 -30.72
C GLU A 133 8.34 -10.52 -31.29
N LYS A 134 8.69 -11.74 -30.86
CA LYS A 134 7.99 -12.96 -31.26
C LYS A 134 6.53 -12.98 -30.80
N SER A 135 6.21 -12.43 -29.63
CA SER A 135 4.82 -12.37 -29.14
C SER A 135 3.99 -11.25 -29.77
N LYS A 136 4.60 -10.37 -30.58
CA LYS A 136 3.93 -9.25 -31.28
C LYS A 136 3.72 -9.52 -32.77
N GLN A 137 4.30 -10.57 -33.34
CA GLN A 137 4.00 -10.98 -34.70
C GLN A 137 2.65 -11.74 -34.72
N PRO A 138 1.65 -11.28 -35.49
CA PRO A 138 0.42 -12.05 -35.66
C PRO A 138 0.72 -13.36 -36.39
N ALA A 139 -0.01 -14.41 -36.03
CA ALA A 139 0.02 -15.69 -36.73
C ALA A 139 -0.45 -15.55 -38.18
#